data_AF-A0A6J1F6C2-F1
#
_entry.id   AF-A0A6J1F6C2-F1
#
_cell.length_a   1.000
_cell.length_b   1.000
_cell.length_c   1.000
_cell.angle_alpha   90.00
_cell.angle_beta   90.00
_cell.angle_gamma   90.00
#
_symmetry.space_group_name_H-M   'P 1'
#
loop_
_entity.id
_entity.type
_entity.pdbx_description
1 polymer ?
#
loop_
_entity_poly.entity_id
_entity_poly.type
_entity_poly.pdbx_seq_one_letter_code
_entity_poly.pdbx_strand_id
1 'polypeptide(L)' 'MEGKVSVSPKNNGKQMGHQEAKVVVQEEMKRVQQLPSNSTYATHRLRVLNKILQLLSIQRTASQEEELELLFAGLSL' A
#
# COMPACT_ATOMS: atom_id res chain seq x y z
N MET A 1 -2.98 26.02 -25.53
CA MET A 1 -3.61 25.85 -24.21
C MET A 1 -3.38 24.41 -23.77
N GLU A 2 -2.81 24.24 -22.56
CA GLU A 2 -2.98 23.08 -21.65
C GLU A 2 -2.45 21.73 -22.18
N GLY A 3 -1.34 21.13 -21.72
CA GLY A 3 -0.74 21.14 -20.39
C GLY A 3 -1.59 20.34 -19.41
N LYS A 4 -1.37 19.03 -19.28
CA LYS A 4 -1.44 18.32 -17.98
C LYS A 4 -1.00 16.84 -18.00
N VAL A 5 0.12 16.65 -17.29
CA VAL A 5 0.36 15.66 -16.23
C VAL A 5 0.38 14.18 -16.65
N SER A 6 1.55 13.76 -17.11
CA SER A 6 2.10 12.45 -16.78
C SER A 6 2.22 12.30 -15.26
N VAL A 7 1.24 11.67 -14.61
CA VAL A 7 1.46 11.10 -13.27
C VAL A 7 2.29 9.84 -13.46
N SER A 8 3.61 9.99 -13.48
CA SER A 8 4.50 8.88 -13.20
C SER A 8 4.29 8.51 -11.72
N PRO A 9 4.02 7.25 -11.36
CA PRO A 9 4.04 6.83 -9.97
C PRO A 9 5.50 6.91 -9.54
N LYS A 10 5.86 8.00 -8.87
CA LYS A 10 7.18 8.22 -8.32
C LYS A 10 7.36 7.20 -7.20
N ASN A 11 7.90 6.03 -7.56
CA ASN A 11 8.32 4.98 -6.64
C ASN A 11 9.53 5.47 -5.84
N ASN A 12 9.29 6.44 -4.97
CA ASN A 12 10.24 6.83 -3.94
C ASN A 12 10.09 5.81 -2.83
N GLY A 13 10.88 4.73 -2.89
CA GLY A 13 11.16 3.85 -1.75
C GLY A 13 11.92 4.58 -0.64
N LYS A 14 11.37 5.72 -0.17
CA LYS A 14 11.72 6.26 1.14
C LYS A 14 11.12 5.30 2.15
N GLN A 15 11.91 4.88 3.14
CA GLN A 15 11.41 4.18 4.32
C GLN A 15 10.34 5.07 4.98
N MET A 16 9.10 4.89 4.57
CA MET A 16 7.94 5.60 5.07
C MET A 16 7.62 4.95 6.42
N GLY A 17 7.51 5.74 7.48
CA GLY A 17 7.16 5.19 8.79
C GLY A 17 5.80 4.48 8.74
N HIS A 18 5.58 3.45 9.57
CA HIS A 18 4.31 2.69 9.58
C HIS A 18 3.06 3.58 9.70
N GLN A 19 3.17 4.69 10.45
CA GLN A 19 2.10 5.67 10.60
C GLN A 19 1.77 6.38 9.28
N GLU A 20 2.81 6.78 8.56
CA GLU A 20 2.71 7.50 7.30
C GLU A 20 2.19 6.57 6.18
N ALA A 21 2.65 5.31 6.17
CA ALA A 21 2.12 4.27 5.29
C ALA A 21 0.61 4.01 5.50
N LYS A 22 0.12 4.04 6.76
CA LYS A 22 -1.32 3.90 7.06
C LYS A 22 -2.13 5.04 6.47
N VAL A 23 -1.65 6.28 6.55
CA VAL A 23 -2.34 7.45 5.98
C VAL A 23 -2.48 7.30 4.47
N VAL A 24 -1.40 6.92 3.77
CA VAL A 24 -1.43 6.71 2.32
C VAL A 24 -2.43 5.62 1.91
N VAL A 25 -2.48 4.51 2.65
CA VAL A 25 -3.45 3.43 2.39
C VAL A 25 -4.89 3.93 2.60
N GLN A 26 -5.15 4.71 3.65
CA GLN A 26 -6.48 5.27 3.91
C GLN A 26 -6.93 6.26 2.84
N GLU A 27 -6.03 7.07 2.30
CA GLU A 27 -6.34 7.97 1.19
C GLU A 27 -6.68 7.20 -0.09
N GLU A 28 -5.92 6.14 -0.40
CA GLU A 28 -6.24 5.26 -1.52
C GLU A 28 -7.58 4.56 -1.32
N MET A 29 -7.91 4.10 -0.11
CA MET A 29 -9.22 3.52 0.18
C MET A 29 -10.35 4.51 -0.11
N LYS A 30 -10.20 5.79 0.30
CA LYS A 30 -11.19 6.83 -0.01
C LYS A 30 -11.34 7.04 -1.52
N ARG A 31 -10.25 7.02 -2.28
CA ARG A 31 -10.30 7.11 -3.76
C ARG A 31 -11.03 5.93 -4.38
N VAL A 32 -10.74 4.71 -3.92
CA VAL A 32 -11.35 3.48 -4.43
C VAL A 32 -12.84 3.39 -4.07
N GLN A 33 -13.24 3.90 -2.90
CA GLN A 33 -14.64 3.94 -2.47
C GLN A 33 -15.52 4.87 -3.33
N GLN A 34 -14.92 5.82 -4.05
CA GLN A 34 -15.65 6.67 -5.00
C GLN A 34 -15.96 5.96 -6.32
N LEU A 35 -15.35 4.79 -6.56
CA LEU A 35 -15.62 4.00 -7.75
C LEU A 35 -16.95 3.23 -7.62
N PRO A 36 -17.61 2.93 -8.75
CA PRO A 36 -18.81 2.09 -8.76
C PRO A 36 -18.59 0.75 -8.06
N SER A 37 -19.52 0.35 -7.18
CA SER A 37 -19.45 -0.89 -6.40
C SER A 37 -19.55 -2.16 -7.24
N ASN A 38 -20.05 -2.06 -8.47
CA ASN A 38 -20.05 -3.17 -9.44
C ASN A 38 -18.67 -3.40 -10.10
N SER A 39 -17.68 -2.55 -9.83
CA SER A 39 -16.33 -2.72 -10.37
C SER A 39 -15.61 -3.87 -9.65
N THR A 40 -15.26 -4.91 -10.40
CA THR A 40 -14.40 -6.00 -9.94
C THR A 40 -13.07 -5.45 -9.41
N TYR A 41 -12.51 -4.44 -10.07
CA TYR A 41 -11.29 -3.77 -9.61
C TYR A 41 -11.50 -3.12 -8.24
N ALA A 42 -12.54 -2.32 -8.05
CA ALA A 42 -12.79 -1.63 -6.77
C ALA A 42 -12.95 -2.62 -5.62
N THR A 43 -13.72 -3.70 -5.85
CA THR A 43 -13.93 -4.78 -4.87
C THR A 43 -12.62 -5.50 -4.53
N HIS A 44 -11.81 -5.85 -5.53
CA HIS A 44 -10.52 -6.50 -5.30
C HIS A 44 -9.54 -5.57 -4.59
N ARG A 45 -9.41 -4.33 -5.07
CA ARG A 45 -8.50 -3.32 -4.54
C ARG A 45 -8.80 -3.02 -3.08
N LEU A 46 -10.07 -2.87 -2.72
CA LEU A 46 -10.46 -2.63 -1.32
C LEU A 46 -10.07 -3.80 -0.40
N ARG A 47 -10.19 -5.05 -0.86
CA ARG A 47 -9.72 -6.23 -0.09
C ARG A 47 -8.21 -6.20 0.13
N VAL A 48 -7.43 -5.88 -0.90
CA VAL A 48 -5.98 -5.76 -0.81
C VAL A 48 -5.59 -4.65 0.17
N LEU A 49 -6.20 -3.47 0.05
CA LEU A 49 -5.90 -2.33 0.94
C LEU A 49 -6.25 -2.63 2.40
N ASN A 50 -7.37 -3.30 2.65
CA ASN A 50 -7.71 -3.77 4.00
C ASN A 50 -6.66 -4.74 4.54
N LYS A 51 -6.16 -5.67 3.72
CA LYS A 51 -5.10 -6.59 4.14
C LYS A 51 -3.81 -5.85 4.47
N ILE A 52 -3.42 -4.86 3.66
CA ILE A 52 -2.25 -4.01 3.91
C ILE A 52 -2.42 -3.26 5.24
N LEU A 53 -3.59 -2.67 5.49
CA LEU A 53 -3.85 -1.93 6.73
C LEU A 53 -3.75 -2.83 7.97
N GLN A 54 -4.28 -4.05 7.88
CA GLN A 54 -4.14 -5.06 8.94
C GLN A 54 -2.66 -5.38 9.20
N LEU A 55 -1.88 -5.64 8.14
CA LEU A 55 -0.45 -5.94 8.28
C LEU A 55 0.33 -4.78 8.90
N LEU A 56 0.03 -3.54 8.52
CA LEU A 56 0.63 -2.33 9.12
C LEU A 56 0.23 -2.11 10.59
N SER A 57 -0.84 -2.74 11.07
CA SER A 57 -1.27 -2.66 12.47
C SER A 57 -0.55 -3.63 13.40
N ILE A 58 0.11 -4.65 12.84
CA ILE A 58 0.85 -5.64 13.63
C ILE A 58 2.10 -4.97 14.19
N GLN A 59 2.23 -5.00 15.51
CA GLN A 59 3.46 -4.62 16.18
C GLN A 59 4.45 -5.78 16.06
N ARG A 60 5.55 -5.57 15.33
CA ARG A 60 6.62 -6.54 15.16
C ARG A 60 7.81 -6.18 16.05
N THR A 61 8.48 -7.20 16.57
CA THR A 61 9.77 -7.03 17.24
C THR A 61 10.87 -6.88 16.20
N ALA A 62 12.04 -6.37 16.61
CA ALA A 62 13.18 -6.21 15.70
C ALA A 62 13.58 -7.54 15.03
N SER A 63 13.58 -8.65 15.77
CA SER A 63 13.89 -9.98 15.25
C SER A 63 12.86 -10.48 14.23
N GLN A 64 11.58 -10.15 14.41
CA GLN A 64 10.53 -10.50 13.44
C GLN A 64 10.62 -9.66 12.15
N GLU A 65 11.05 -8.40 12.25
CA GLU A 65 11.30 -7.57 11.08
C GLU A 65 12.48 -8.13 10.26
N GLU A 66 13.57 -8.49 10.93
CA GLU A 66 14.75 -9.09 10.30
C GLU A 66 14.45 -10.43 9.62
N GLU A 67 13.71 -11.33 10.30
CA GLU A 67 13.28 -12.60 9.71
C GLU A 67 12.41 -12.36 8.46
N LEU A 68 11.50 -11.39 8.52
CA LEU A 68 10.63 -11.07 7.39
C LEU A 68 11.42 -10.48 6.20
N GLU A 69 12.38 -9.60 6.47
CA GLU A 69 13.28 -9.07 5.44
C GLU A 69 14.09 -10.19 4.78
N LEU A 70 14.60 -11.14 5.56
CA LEU A 70 15.32 -12.31 5.04
C LEU A 70 14.42 -13.20 4.18
N LEU A 71 13.19 -13.47 4.62
CA LEU A 71 12.20 -14.22 3.84
C LEU A 71 11.92 -13.54 2.50
N PHE A 72 11.74 -12.21 2.47
CA PHE A 72 11.51 -11.49 1.23
C PHE A 72 12.74 -11.44 0.33
N ALA A 73 13.95 -11.34 0.88
CA ALA A 73 15.19 -11.43 0.11
C ALA A 73 15.33 -12.79 -0.60
N GLY A 74 14.82 -13.87 0.01
CA GLY A 74 14.77 -15.19 -0.62
C GLY A 74 13.68 -15.35 -1.69
N LEU A 75 12.70 -14.44 -1.73
CA LEU A 75 11.58 -14.46 -2.68
C LEU A 75 11.76 -13.48 -3.86
N SER A 76 12.86 -12.72 -3.90
CA SER A 76 13.15 -11.84 -5.03
C SER A 76 13.43 -12.68 -6.29
N LEU A 77 12.42 -12.78 -7.16
CA LEU A 77 12.51 -13.31 -8.53
C LEU A 77 13.20 -12.31 -9.46
#